data_AF-A0A1H0VNE1-F1
#
_entry.id   AF-A0A1H0VNE1-F1
#
_cell.length_a   1.000
_cell.length_b   1.000
_cell.length_c   1.000
_cell.angle_alpha   90.00
_cell.angle_beta   90.00
_cell.angle_gamma   90.00
#
_symmetry.space_group_name_H-M   'P 1'
#
loop_
_entity.id
_entity.type
_entity.pdbx_description
1 polymer ?
#
loop_
_entity_poly.entity_id
_entity_poly.type
_entity_poly.pdbx_seq_one_letter_code
_entity_poly.pdbx_strand_id
1 'polypeptide(L)'
;MLTKHLDLTYAMIWSVALANILGSGLCFLFSGHFAKLATLRYTLILPVVLCFVFVGAFEGQRSWGDLASLFAFGVLGAILKHSKWPRPPLVLGFILGSIVERYMFISIERYGMGWMTRPVVAALFLLAAFAILGPLYQDVRSHGGIRGMMSGFSKPHWKVTNWLHVVLLCVFVFLVSQALEWNFAAKIIPLVVGVAAIVFCSVALLNEVFRSTVTTGNPDKIHMDIGGNFEDLSQRTVLFRSVIFFGWILLFMGSMALIGLIPTVPLFITGYMRLEGRESWKTTAMLAVGMTLFIYVVFDRLLLIPWPGSFVGDWIPALKDIIPSM
;
A
#
# COMPACT_ATOMS: atom_id res chain seq x y z
N MET A 1 -1.38 17.04 -34.47
CA MET A 1 -0.04 16.44 -34.34
C MET A 1 0.14 15.24 -35.28
N LEU A 2 -0.77 14.28 -35.30
CA LEU A 2 -0.70 13.07 -36.15
C LEU A 2 -0.60 13.30 -37.69
N THR A 3 -0.91 14.49 -38.21
CA THR A 3 -0.83 14.79 -39.66
C THR A 3 0.18 15.87 -40.04
N LYS A 4 0.69 16.66 -39.08
CA LYS A 4 1.63 17.78 -39.34
C LYS A 4 3.01 17.61 -38.69
N HIS A 5 3.13 16.80 -37.64
CA HIS A 5 4.38 16.54 -36.91
C HIS A 5 4.48 15.02 -36.63
N LEU A 6 4.55 14.27 -37.72
CA LEU A 6 4.58 12.80 -37.71
C LEU A 6 5.88 12.29 -37.09
N ASP A 7 6.99 12.97 -37.37
CA ASP A 7 8.32 12.82 -36.79
C ASP A 7 8.30 12.92 -35.25
N LEU A 8 7.66 13.95 -34.71
CA LEU A 8 7.56 14.14 -33.25
C LEU A 8 6.72 13.03 -32.59
N THR A 9 5.66 12.58 -33.28
CA THR A 9 4.79 11.50 -32.78
C THR A 9 5.53 10.16 -32.80
N TYR A 10 6.26 9.85 -33.88
CA TYR A 10 7.10 8.65 -33.95
C TYR A 10 8.23 8.67 -32.94
N ALA A 11 8.87 9.83 -32.72
CA ALA A 11 9.92 9.98 -31.71
C ALA A 11 9.38 9.70 -30.29
N MET A 12 8.18 10.19 -29.94
CA MET A 12 7.55 9.89 -28.65
C MET A 12 7.24 8.39 -28.48
N ILE A 13 6.66 7.75 -29.51
CA ILE A 13 6.34 6.32 -29.46
C ILE A 13 7.61 5.48 -29.33
N TRP A 14 8.62 5.74 -30.15
CA TRP A 14 9.90 5.03 -30.10
C TRP A 14 10.67 5.31 -28.81
N SER A 15 10.61 6.52 -28.27
CA SER A 15 11.23 6.85 -26.98
C SER A 15 10.58 6.07 -25.84
N VAL A 16 9.25 5.95 -25.81
CA VAL A 16 8.55 5.15 -24.78
C VAL A 16 8.85 3.67 -24.95
N ALA A 17 8.87 3.17 -26.19
CA ALA A 17 9.22 1.78 -26.47
C ALA A 17 10.65 1.46 -26.03
N LEU A 18 11.63 2.29 -26.41
CA LEU A 18 13.03 2.11 -26.04
C LEU A 18 13.25 2.27 -24.53
N ALA A 19 12.59 3.24 -23.88
CA ALA A 19 12.64 3.43 -22.44
C ALA A 19 12.11 2.20 -21.68
N ASN A 20 11.03 1.58 -22.14
CA ASN A 20 10.49 0.37 -21.54
C ASN A 20 11.42 -0.84 -21.74
N ILE A 21 12.03 -0.97 -22.92
CA ILE A 21 13.00 -2.05 -23.20
C ILE A 21 14.25 -1.88 -22.33
N LEU A 22 14.84 -0.68 -22.31
CA LEU A 22 16.01 -0.38 -21.48
C LEU A 22 15.69 -0.53 -20.00
N GLY A 23 14.53 -0.03 -19.55
CA GLY A 23 14.07 -0.16 -18.18
C GLY A 23 13.85 -1.62 -17.78
N SER A 24 13.20 -2.42 -18.63
CA SER A 24 13.02 -3.85 -18.40
C SER A 24 14.36 -4.59 -18.34
N GLY A 25 15.27 -4.29 -19.26
CA GLY A 25 16.63 -4.85 -19.26
C GLY A 25 17.41 -4.50 -17.98
N LEU A 26 17.31 -3.25 -17.54
CA LEU A 26 17.95 -2.79 -16.31
C LEU A 26 17.35 -3.47 -15.07
N CYS A 27 16.03 -3.59 -15.01
CA CYS A 27 15.34 -4.33 -13.96
C CYS A 27 15.75 -5.80 -13.92
N PHE A 28 15.90 -6.45 -15.08
CA PHE A 28 16.35 -7.85 -15.15
C PHE A 28 17.80 -7.99 -14.64
N LEU A 29 18.69 -7.07 -15.04
CA LEU A 29 20.09 -7.05 -14.59
C LEU A 29 20.22 -6.85 -13.07
N PHE A 30 19.43 -5.94 -12.48
CA PHE A 30 19.46 -5.66 -11.05
C PHE A 30 18.58 -6.59 -10.21
N SER A 31 17.70 -7.39 -10.81
CA SER A 31 16.80 -8.30 -10.10
C SER A 31 17.54 -9.19 -9.08
N GLY A 32 18.69 -9.75 -9.47
CA GLY A 32 19.52 -10.56 -8.57
C GLY A 32 20.09 -9.78 -7.37
N HIS A 33 20.35 -8.48 -7.52
CA HIS A 33 20.81 -7.63 -6.43
C HIS A 33 19.65 -7.28 -5.48
N PHE A 34 18.48 -6.97 -6.01
CA PHE A 34 17.27 -6.74 -5.20
C PHE A 34 16.85 -7.98 -4.42
N ALA A 35 16.98 -9.18 -5.02
CA ALA A 35 16.71 -10.44 -4.34
C ALA A 35 17.64 -10.65 -3.13
N LYS A 36 18.92 -10.28 -3.23
CA LYS A 36 19.86 -10.34 -2.10
C LYS A 36 19.49 -9.34 -0.99
N LEU A 37 18.98 -8.16 -1.35
CA LEU A 37 18.55 -7.16 -0.37
C LEU A 37 17.45 -7.71 0.56
N ALA A 38 16.54 -8.54 0.03
CA ALA A 38 15.49 -9.18 0.81
C ALA A 38 16.00 -10.20 1.85
N THR A 39 17.25 -10.67 1.72
CA THR A 39 17.89 -11.59 2.68
C THR A 39 18.62 -10.87 3.82
N LEU A 40 18.75 -9.54 3.75
CA LEU A 40 19.40 -8.79 4.82
C LEU A 40 18.57 -8.80 6.10
N ARG A 41 19.24 -8.65 7.23
CA ARG A 41 18.61 -8.62 8.54
C ARG A 41 17.65 -7.43 8.63
N TYR A 42 16.47 -7.66 9.21
CA TYR A 42 15.43 -6.63 9.36
C TYR A 42 15.98 -5.37 10.06
N THR A 43 16.87 -5.55 11.03
CA THR A 43 17.53 -4.48 11.79
C THR A 43 18.32 -3.50 10.92
N LEU A 44 18.85 -3.94 9.77
CA LEU A 44 19.61 -3.12 8.84
C LEU A 44 18.70 -2.47 7.80
N ILE A 45 17.72 -3.23 7.28
CA ILE A 45 16.82 -2.77 6.22
C ILE A 45 15.82 -1.72 6.76
N LEU A 46 15.25 -1.97 7.94
CA LEU A 46 14.16 -1.16 8.46
C LEU A 46 14.48 0.33 8.61
N PRO A 47 15.60 0.75 9.24
CA PRO A 47 15.88 2.17 9.40
C PRO A 47 16.14 2.86 8.06
N VAL A 48 16.76 2.17 7.10
CA VAL A 48 16.96 2.67 5.72
C VAL A 48 15.62 2.88 5.03
N VAL A 49 14.76 1.86 5.03
CA VAL A 49 13.44 1.92 4.39
C VAL A 49 12.57 2.99 5.03
N LEU A 50 12.58 3.14 6.36
CA LEU A 50 11.84 4.21 7.04
C LEU A 50 12.31 5.58 6.57
N CYS A 51 13.63 5.84 6.50
CA CYS A 51 14.14 7.11 6.00
C CYS A 51 13.61 7.41 4.58
N PHE A 52 13.66 6.44 3.67
CA PHE A 52 13.12 6.59 2.32
C PHE A 52 11.61 6.83 2.29
N VAL A 53 10.85 6.12 3.11
CA VAL A 53 9.39 6.26 3.19
C VAL A 53 9.01 7.64 3.72
N PHE A 54 9.71 8.16 4.73
CA PHE A 54 9.44 9.50 5.27
C PHE A 54 9.82 10.61 4.28
N VAL A 55 10.99 10.52 3.64
CA VAL A 55 11.40 11.48 2.61
C VAL A 55 10.42 11.45 1.43
N GLY A 56 10.04 10.24 0.97
CA GLY A 56 9.10 10.08 -0.14
C GLY A 56 7.68 10.53 0.20
N ALA A 57 7.21 10.33 1.44
CA ALA A 57 5.92 10.84 1.89
C ALA A 57 5.92 12.38 1.96
N PHE A 58 7.01 12.99 2.39
CA PHE A 58 7.13 14.44 2.45
C PHE A 58 7.20 15.10 1.06
N GLU A 59 7.79 14.42 0.08
CA GLU A 59 7.94 14.94 -1.28
C GLU A 59 6.62 15.23 -2.02
N GLY A 60 5.51 14.63 -1.60
CA GLY A 60 4.21 14.80 -2.25
C GLY A 60 3.67 16.22 -2.21
N GLN A 61 3.29 16.70 -1.02
CA GLN A 61 2.73 18.05 -0.83
C GLN A 61 3.56 18.89 0.14
N ARG A 62 4.68 18.35 0.66
CA ARG A 62 5.56 19.02 1.62
C ARG A 62 4.82 19.53 2.85
N SER A 63 3.81 18.76 3.26
CA SER A 63 2.94 19.07 4.39
C SER A 63 3.14 18.07 5.51
N TRP A 64 3.06 18.54 6.75
CA TRP A 64 2.99 17.68 7.94
C TRP A 64 1.78 16.73 7.90
N GLY A 65 0.73 17.08 7.13
CA GLY A 65 -0.43 16.22 6.89
C GLY A 65 -0.09 14.92 6.14
N ASP A 66 0.91 14.93 5.27
CA ASP A 66 1.33 13.73 4.53
C ASP A 66 2.00 12.72 5.48
N LEU A 67 2.78 13.21 6.45
CA LEU A 67 3.41 12.38 7.49
C LEU A 67 2.38 11.80 8.46
N ALA A 68 1.38 12.60 8.84
CA ALA A 68 0.26 12.11 9.66
C ALA A 68 -0.54 11.03 8.92
N SER A 69 -0.76 11.21 7.61
CA SER A 69 -1.41 10.22 6.75
C SER A 69 -0.56 8.96 6.62
N LEU A 70 0.76 9.08 6.45
CA LEU A 70 1.69 7.95 6.46
C LEU A 70 1.56 7.13 7.75
N PHE A 71 1.53 7.80 8.90
CA PHE A 71 1.35 7.12 10.19
C PHE A 71 -0.03 6.44 10.28
N ALA A 72 -1.10 7.13 9.91
CA ALA A 72 -2.46 6.60 9.93
C ALA A 72 -2.62 5.36 9.03
N PHE A 73 -2.13 5.43 7.78
CA PHE A 73 -2.14 4.28 6.86
C PHE A 73 -1.19 3.17 7.30
N GLY A 74 -0.09 3.50 7.99
CA GLY A 74 0.79 2.50 8.64
C GLY A 74 0.07 1.72 9.73
N VAL A 75 -0.67 2.40 10.61
CA VAL A 75 -1.49 1.77 11.66
C VAL A 75 -2.62 0.94 11.04
N LEU A 76 -3.33 1.48 10.04
CA LEU A 76 -4.35 0.76 9.29
C LEU A 76 -3.75 -0.52 8.67
N GLY A 77 -2.57 -0.43 8.05
CA GLY A 77 -1.87 -1.58 7.48
C GLY A 77 -1.52 -2.66 8.52
N ALA A 78 -1.17 -2.27 9.74
CA ALA A 78 -0.95 -3.23 10.83
C ALA A 78 -2.26 -3.90 11.27
N ILE A 79 -3.37 -3.16 11.36
CA ILE A 79 -4.69 -3.73 11.66
C ILE A 79 -5.08 -4.76 10.59
N LEU A 80 -4.92 -4.42 9.30
CA LEU A 80 -5.19 -5.35 8.19
C LEU A 80 -4.34 -6.63 8.30
N LYS A 81 -3.06 -6.49 8.66
CA LYS A 81 -2.16 -7.63 8.86
C LYS A 81 -2.65 -8.54 9.99
N HIS A 82 -3.08 -7.98 11.11
CA HIS A 82 -3.64 -8.75 12.23
C HIS A 82 -4.94 -9.47 11.84
N SER A 83 -5.75 -8.86 10.99
CA SER A 83 -6.98 -9.47 10.48
C SER A 83 -6.77 -10.43 9.30
N LYS A 84 -5.53 -10.75 8.92
CA LYS A 84 -5.18 -11.60 7.77
C LYS A 84 -5.75 -11.11 6.43
N TRP A 85 -5.99 -9.80 6.29
CA TRP A 85 -6.42 -9.20 5.05
C TRP A 85 -5.24 -8.98 4.11
N PRO A 86 -5.36 -9.30 2.81
CA PRO A 86 -4.27 -9.09 1.87
C PRO A 86 -4.08 -7.57 1.63
N ARG A 87 -2.95 -7.05 2.12
CA ARG A 87 -2.60 -5.62 2.02
C ARG A 87 -2.37 -5.16 0.57
N PRO A 88 -1.62 -5.91 -0.29
CA PRO A 88 -1.31 -5.44 -1.64
C PRO A 88 -2.54 -5.20 -2.54
N PRO A 89 -3.56 -6.09 -2.58
CA PRO A 89 -4.78 -5.83 -3.35
C PRO A 89 -5.55 -4.58 -2.92
N LEU A 90 -5.57 -4.26 -1.63
CA LEU A 90 -6.24 -3.06 -1.12
C LEU A 90 -5.53 -1.79 -1.60
N VAL A 91 -4.20 -1.76 -1.54
CA VAL A 91 -3.40 -0.64 -2.07
C VAL A 91 -3.57 -0.52 -3.58
N LEU A 92 -3.57 -1.64 -4.31
CA LEU A 92 -3.80 -1.65 -5.75
C LEU A 92 -5.18 -1.07 -6.08
N GLY A 93 -6.22 -1.51 -5.37
CA GLY A 93 -7.58 -0.99 -5.54
C GLY A 93 -7.69 0.52 -5.24
N PHE A 94 -7.01 1.00 -4.20
CA PHE A 94 -6.98 2.42 -3.84
C PHE A 94 -6.37 3.28 -4.96
N ILE A 95 -5.21 2.87 -5.49
CA ILE A 95 -4.53 3.61 -6.57
C ILE A 95 -5.34 3.55 -7.87
N LEU A 96 -5.84 2.36 -8.24
CA LEU A 96 -6.63 2.18 -9.46
C LEU A 96 -8.00 2.86 -9.39
N GLY A 97 -8.56 3.06 -8.19
CA GLY A 97 -9.88 3.66 -8.00
C GLY A 97 -10.02 5.01 -8.71
N SER A 98 -9.06 5.92 -8.50
CA SER A 98 -9.05 7.25 -9.13
C SER A 98 -8.99 7.19 -10.67
N ILE A 99 -8.26 6.21 -11.20
CA ILE A 99 -8.07 5.99 -12.63
C ILE A 99 -9.36 5.44 -13.25
N VAL A 100 -9.96 4.44 -12.60
CA VAL A 100 -11.24 3.84 -12.99
C VAL A 100 -12.34 4.90 -12.96
N GLU A 101 -12.39 5.71 -11.91
CA GLU A 101 -13.36 6.79 -11.75
C GLU A 101 -13.28 7.78 -12.91
N ARG A 102 -12.08 8.30 -13.19
CA ARG A 102 -11.86 9.26 -14.27
C ARG A 102 -12.22 8.69 -15.64
N TYR A 103 -11.75 7.49 -15.97
CA TYR A 103 -12.01 6.90 -17.29
C TYR A 103 -13.46 6.46 -17.48
N MET A 104 -14.12 5.99 -16.41
CA MET A 104 -15.53 5.65 -16.46
C MET A 104 -16.39 6.92 -16.63
N PHE A 105 -16.05 8.01 -15.92
CA PHE A 105 -16.72 9.30 -16.08
C PHE A 105 -16.65 9.81 -17.53
N ILE A 106 -15.45 9.83 -18.13
CA ILE A 106 -15.26 10.22 -19.53
C ILE A 106 -16.08 9.34 -20.49
N SER A 107 -16.15 8.03 -20.21
CA SER A 107 -16.90 7.08 -21.05
C SER A 107 -18.41 7.33 -20.99
N ILE A 108 -18.94 7.58 -19.79
CA ILE A 108 -20.36 7.86 -19.55
C ILE A 108 -20.74 9.21 -20.15
N GLU A 109 -19.92 10.25 -19.96
CA GLU A 109 -20.18 11.58 -20.51
C GLU A 109 -20.20 11.56 -22.05
N ARG A 110 -19.29 10.80 -22.67
CA ARG A 110 -19.16 10.75 -24.13
C ARG A 110 -20.21 9.86 -24.81
N TYR A 111 -20.58 8.75 -24.20
CA TYR A 111 -21.38 7.69 -24.85
C TYR A 111 -22.62 7.27 -24.05
N GLY A 112 -22.95 7.94 -22.95
CA GLY A 112 -24.11 7.65 -22.11
C GLY A 112 -24.01 6.26 -21.47
N MET A 113 -25.04 5.42 -21.64
CA MET A 113 -24.99 3.99 -21.26
C MET A 113 -24.55 3.07 -22.41
N GLY A 114 -24.42 3.61 -23.63
CA GLY A 114 -24.04 2.84 -24.83
C GLY A 114 -22.57 2.45 -24.90
N TRP A 115 -21.72 2.90 -23.96
CA TRP A 115 -20.33 2.43 -23.89
C TRP A 115 -20.23 0.96 -23.50
N MET A 116 -21.17 0.45 -22.69
CA MET A 116 -21.18 -0.94 -22.20
C MET A 116 -21.45 -1.95 -23.31
N THR A 117 -22.22 -1.55 -24.33
CA THR A 117 -22.58 -2.42 -25.47
C THR A 117 -21.51 -2.47 -26.56
N ARG A 118 -20.43 -1.69 -26.42
CA ARG A 118 -19.32 -1.75 -27.38
C ARG A 118 -18.65 -3.13 -27.32
N PRO A 119 -18.35 -3.76 -28.47
CA PRO A 119 -17.91 -5.16 -28.52
C PRO A 119 -16.62 -5.41 -27.74
N VAL A 120 -15.68 -4.46 -27.75
CA VAL A 120 -14.44 -4.55 -26.98
C VAL A 120 -14.70 -4.50 -25.47
N VAL A 121 -15.61 -3.62 -25.03
CA VAL A 121 -15.97 -3.47 -23.61
C VAL A 121 -16.70 -4.71 -23.11
N ALA A 122 -17.65 -5.23 -23.90
CA ALA A 122 -18.35 -6.47 -23.59
C ALA A 122 -17.38 -7.66 -23.50
N ALA A 123 -16.42 -7.77 -24.42
CA ALA A 123 -15.39 -8.82 -24.38
C ALA A 123 -14.52 -8.71 -23.11
N LEU A 124 -14.11 -7.50 -22.74
CA LEU A 124 -13.33 -7.27 -21.50
C LEU A 124 -14.16 -7.59 -20.25
N PHE A 125 -15.45 -7.23 -20.20
CA PHE A 125 -16.33 -7.60 -19.10
C PHE A 125 -16.52 -9.11 -18.98
N LEU A 126 -16.67 -9.82 -20.10
CA LEU A 126 -16.73 -11.28 -20.11
C LEU A 126 -15.43 -11.91 -19.60
N LEU A 127 -14.28 -11.37 -20.00
CA LEU A 127 -12.98 -11.85 -19.53
C LEU A 127 -12.79 -11.59 -18.03
N ALA A 128 -13.19 -10.42 -17.54
CA ALA A 128 -13.19 -10.09 -16.11
C ALA A 128 -14.13 -11.00 -15.31
N ALA A 129 -15.35 -11.24 -15.82
CA ALA A 129 -16.31 -12.16 -15.22
C ALA A 129 -15.74 -13.58 -15.19
N PHE A 130 -15.08 -14.04 -16.25
CA PHE A 130 -14.43 -15.34 -16.29
C PHE A 130 -13.28 -15.45 -15.27
N ALA A 131 -12.46 -14.41 -15.13
CA ALA A 131 -11.37 -14.38 -14.16
C ALA A 131 -11.87 -14.47 -12.70
N ILE A 132 -13.01 -13.86 -12.39
CA ILE A 132 -13.61 -13.89 -11.03
C ILE A 132 -14.42 -15.17 -10.79
N LEU A 133 -15.25 -15.56 -11.76
CA LEU A 133 -16.15 -16.71 -11.64
C LEU A 133 -15.43 -18.04 -11.87
N GLY A 134 -14.30 -18.07 -12.59
CA GLY A 134 -13.52 -19.27 -12.85
C GLY A 134 -13.07 -19.99 -11.58
N PRO A 135 -12.34 -19.30 -10.67
CA PRO A 135 -11.96 -19.86 -9.37
C PRO A 135 -13.17 -20.24 -8.51
N LEU A 136 -14.24 -19.43 -8.53
CA LEU A 136 -15.47 -19.71 -7.77
C LEU A 136 -16.17 -20.97 -8.29
N TYR A 137 -16.27 -21.16 -9.60
CA TYR A 137 -16.87 -22.33 -10.21
C TYR A 137 -16.06 -23.60 -9.94
N GLN A 138 -14.74 -23.50 -10.00
CA GLN A 138 -13.85 -24.62 -9.66
C GLN A 138 -13.99 -25.01 -8.19
N ASP A 139 -14.14 -24.04 -7.28
CA ASP A 139 -14.35 -24.28 -5.85
C ASP A 139 -15.73 -24.87 -5.56
N VAL A 140 -16.78 -24.40 -6.24
CA VAL A 140 -18.13 -25.00 -6.13
C VAL A 140 -18.14 -26.44 -6.66
N ARG A 141 -17.43 -26.71 -7.75
CA ARG A 141 -17.37 -28.04 -8.36
C ARG A 141 -16.53 -29.02 -7.52
N SER A 142 -15.41 -28.57 -6.94
CA SER A 142 -14.56 -29.40 -6.07
C SER A 142 -15.29 -29.83 -4.79
N HIS A 143 -16.19 -29.00 -4.26
CA HIS A 143 -17.01 -29.30 -3.08
C HIS A 143 -18.31 -30.08 -3.39
N GLY A 144 -18.48 -30.64 -4.59
CA GLY A 144 -19.66 -31.44 -4.94
C GLY A 144 -20.93 -30.62 -5.21
N GLY A 145 -20.79 -29.35 -5.61
CA GLY A 145 -21.86 -28.44 -5.96
C GLY A 145 -22.29 -27.51 -4.82
N ILE A 146 -23.23 -26.61 -5.11
CA ILE A 146 -23.71 -25.56 -4.17
C ILE A 146 -24.25 -26.17 -2.87
N ARG A 147 -24.84 -27.37 -2.93
CA ARG A 147 -25.33 -28.11 -1.75
C ARG A 147 -24.20 -28.63 -0.85
N GLY A 148 -23.11 -29.16 -1.41
CA GLY A 148 -21.94 -29.60 -0.63
C GLY A 148 -21.14 -28.42 -0.04
N MET A 149 -21.17 -27.27 -0.73
CA MET A 149 -20.61 -26.01 -0.24
C MET A 149 -21.42 -25.44 0.95
N MET A 150 -22.74 -25.61 0.97
CA MET A 150 -23.62 -25.18 2.06
C MET A 150 -23.65 -26.17 3.24
N SER A 151 -23.34 -27.46 3.04
CA SER A 151 -23.28 -28.44 4.16
C SER A 151 -22.11 -28.22 5.13
N GLY A 152 -21.16 -27.32 4.80
CA GLY A 152 -20.08 -26.90 5.69
C GLY A 152 -20.43 -25.73 6.64
N PHE A 153 -21.67 -25.24 6.61
CA PHE A 153 -22.14 -24.21 7.54
C PHE A 153 -22.31 -24.80 8.94
N SER A 154 -21.46 -24.39 9.87
CA SER A 154 -21.52 -24.74 11.30
C SER A 154 -22.07 -23.55 12.10
N LYS A 155 -22.13 -23.70 13.43
CA LYS A 155 -22.57 -22.64 14.35
C LYS A 155 -21.70 -21.37 14.16
N PRO A 156 -22.26 -20.16 14.38
CA PRO A 156 -21.52 -18.92 14.22
C PRO A 156 -20.37 -18.84 15.22
N HIS A 157 -19.13 -18.82 14.73
CA HIS A 157 -17.94 -18.65 15.56
C HIS A 157 -17.38 -17.24 15.35
N TRP A 158 -17.68 -16.36 16.30
CA TRP A 158 -17.16 -14.99 16.27
C TRP A 158 -15.69 -14.98 16.69
N LYS A 159 -14.80 -14.70 15.73
CA LYS A 159 -13.39 -14.40 16.01
C LYS A 159 -13.20 -12.88 16.08
N VAL A 160 -12.23 -12.41 16.85
CA VAL A 160 -11.86 -10.98 16.94
C VAL A 160 -11.55 -10.40 15.55
N THR A 161 -11.03 -11.22 14.63
CA THR A 161 -10.78 -10.89 13.22
C THR A 161 -12.04 -10.47 12.44
N ASN A 162 -13.22 -10.98 12.82
CA ASN A 162 -14.48 -10.70 12.13
C ASN A 162 -14.94 -9.25 12.35
N TRP A 163 -14.46 -8.58 13.40
CA TRP A 163 -14.79 -7.19 13.70
C TRP A 163 -14.40 -6.23 12.56
N LEU A 164 -13.25 -6.46 11.92
CA LEU A 164 -12.82 -5.63 10.78
C LEU A 164 -13.83 -5.69 9.62
N HIS A 165 -14.35 -6.89 9.32
CA HIS A 165 -15.35 -7.08 8.27
C HIS A 165 -16.65 -6.35 8.59
N VAL A 166 -17.09 -6.38 9.86
CA VAL A 166 -18.27 -5.63 10.32
C VAL A 166 -18.05 -4.13 10.17
N VAL A 167 -16.91 -3.62 10.64
CA VAL A 167 -16.57 -2.19 10.52
C VAL A 167 -16.52 -1.76 9.06
N LEU A 168 -15.86 -2.53 8.19
CA LEU A 168 -15.81 -2.22 6.75
C LEU A 168 -17.19 -2.25 6.11
N LEU A 169 -18.03 -3.23 6.45
CA LEU A 169 -19.40 -3.30 5.96
C LEU A 169 -20.22 -2.08 6.40
N CYS A 170 -20.12 -1.68 7.67
CA CYS A 170 -20.75 -0.45 8.17
C CYS A 170 -20.25 0.80 7.43
N VAL A 171 -18.94 0.90 7.20
CA VAL A 171 -18.35 2.01 6.43
C VAL A 171 -18.89 2.02 5.00
N PHE A 172 -18.92 0.90 4.29
CA PHE A 172 -19.46 0.86 2.93
C PHE A 172 -20.95 1.18 2.86
N VAL A 173 -21.76 0.67 3.80
CA VAL A 173 -23.18 1.01 3.89
C VAL A 173 -23.36 2.52 4.14
N PHE A 174 -22.56 3.09 5.05
CA PHE A 174 -22.57 4.53 5.30
C PHE A 174 -22.18 5.33 4.05
N LEU A 175 -21.08 4.95 3.37
CA LEU A 175 -20.63 5.63 2.15
C LEU A 175 -21.65 5.53 1.01
N VAL A 176 -22.29 4.37 0.82
CA VAL A 176 -23.37 4.20 -0.16
C VAL A 176 -24.58 5.06 0.21
N SER A 177 -24.94 5.13 1.50
CA SER A 177 -26.05 5.97 1.95
C SER A 177 -25.81 7.45 1.66
N GLN A 178 -24.59 7.94 1.88
CA GLN A 178 -24.18 9.31 1.56
C GLN A 178 -24.17 9.56 0.04
N ALA A 179 -23.69 8.59 -0.74
CA ALA A 179 -23.62 8.73 -2.19
C ALA A 179 -25.00 8.80 -2.87
N LEU A 180 -26.07 8.31 -2.24
CA LEU A 180 -27.42 8.37 -2.81
C LEU A 180 -27.94 9.81 -2.94
N GLU A 181 -27.50 10.71 -2.07
CA GLU A 181 -27.86 12.13 -2.07
C GLU A 181 -27.13 12.94 -3.15
N TRP A 182 -26.06 12.39 -3.72
CA TRP A 182 -25.25 13.10 -4.70
C TRP A 182 -25.91 13.16 -6.08
N ASN A 183 -25.47 14.13 -6.88
CA ASN A 183 -25.88 14.27 -8.28
C ASN A 183 -25.62 12.99 -9.08
N PHE A 184 -26.44 12.74 -10.11
CA PHE A 184 -26.40 11.50 -10.90
C PHE A 184 -24.98 11.15 -11.40
N ALA A 185 -24.26 12.13 -11.92
CA ALA A 185 -22.90 11.95 -12.41
C ALA A 185 -21.88 11.59 -11.30
N ALA A 186 -22.07 12.13 -10.09
CA ALA A 186 -21.17 11.93 -8.96
C ALA A 186 -21.46 10.62 -8.19
N LYS A 187 -22.67 10.08 -8.26
CA LYS A 187 -23.05 8.87 -7.50
C LYS A 187 -22.81 7.54 -8.19
N ILE A 188 -22.66 7.50 -9.51
CA ILE A 188 -22.56 6.22 -10.26
C ILE A 188 -21.40 5.37 -9.75
N ILE A 189 -20.21 5.96 -9.61
CA ILE A 189 -18.98 5.24 -9.27
C ILE A 189 -18.97 4.79 -7.81
N PRO A 190 -19.23 5.69 -6.84
CA PRO A 190 -19.32 5.29 -5.44
C PRO A 190 -20.41 4.24 -5.20
N LEU A 191 -21.52 4.29 -5.94
CA LEU A 191 -22.60 3.31 -5.81
C LEU A 191 -22.21 1.95 -6.39
N VAL A 192 -21.65 1.88 -7.61
CA VAL A 192 -21.24 0.61 -8.21
C VAL A 192 -20.15 -0.06 -7.36
N VAL A 193 -19.12 0.68 -6.98
CA VAL A 193 -18.02 0.16 -6.16
C VAL A 193 -18.51 -0.18 -4.75
N GLY A 194 -19.30 0.68 -4.13
CA GLY A 194 -19.83 0.49 -2.79
C GLY A 194 -20.78 -0.70 -2.68
N VAL A 195 -21.72 -0.86 -3.62
CA VAL A 195 -22.63 -2.02 -3.66
C VAL A 195 -21.85 -3.30 -3.90
N ALA A 196 -20.91 -3.32 -4.85
CA ALA A 196 -20.05 -4.48 -5.06
C ALA A 196 -19.25 -4.82 -3.79
N ALA A 197 -18.67 -3.82 -3.12
CA ALA A 197 -17.94 -4.00 -1.87
C ALA A 197 -18.83 -4.54 -0.74
N ILE A 198 -20.07 -4.06 -0.60
CA ILE A 198 -21.04 -4.59 0.36
C ILE A 198 -21.33 -6.06 0.07
N VAL A 199 -21.58 -6.43 -1.19
CA VAL A 199 -21.85 -7.82 -1.58
C VAL A 199 -20.66 -8.72 -1.25
N PHE A 200 -19.45 -8.36 -1.70
CA PHE A 200 -18.25 -9.17 -1.44
C PHE A 200 -17.90 -9.24 0.05
N CYS A 201 -18.00 -8.14 0.79
CA CYS A 201 -17.73 -8.10 2.22
C CYS A 201 -18.77 -8.91 3.02
N SER A 202 -20.04 -8.88 2.60
CA SER A 202 -21.10 -9.70 3.20
C SER A 202 -20.85 -11.18 2.95
N VAL A 203 -20.51 -11.57 1.72
CA VAL A 203 -20.16 -12.96 1.38
C VAL A 203 -18.93 -13.41 2.17
N ALA A 204 -17.90 -12.57 2.29
CA ALA A 204 -16.71 -12.86 3.07
C ALA A 204 -17.02 -13.06 4.56
N LEU A 205 -17.82 -12.16 5.15
CA LEU A 205 -18.24 -12.25 6.56
C LEU A 205 -19.07 -13.51 6.80
N LEU A 206 -20.04 -13.80 5.94
CA LEU A 206 -20.84 -15.03 6.04
C LEU A 206 -19.94 -16.28 5.94
N ASN A 207 -18.98 -16.28 5.03
CA ASN A 207 -18.06 -17.40 4.88
C ASN A 207 -17.20 -17.60 6.15
N GLU A 208 -16.67 -16.53 6.74
CA GLU A 208 -15.80 -16.63 7.92
C GLU A 208 -16.57 -16.92 9.22
N VAL A 209 -17.80 -16.39 9.37
CA VAL A 209 -18.64 -16.63 10.56
C VAL A 209 -19.20 -18.05 10.57
N PHE A 210 -19.60 -18.57 9.40
CA PHE A 210 -20.33 -19.83 9.32
C PHE A 210 -19.49 -21.03 8.89
N ARG A 211 -18.34 -20.86 8.22
CA ARG A 211 -17.46 -22.01 7.96
C ARG A 211 -16.54 -22.26 9.15
N SER A 212 -16.70 -23.43 9.74
CA SER A 212 -15.66 -24.03 10.57
C SER A 212 -14.38 -24.07 9.74
N THR A 213 -13.27 -23.60 10.30
CA THR A 213 -11.92 -23.80 9.76
C THR A 213 -11.66 -25.31 9.69
N VAL A 214 -12.17 -25.98 8.64
CA VAL A 214 -11.73 -27.31 8.29
C VAL A 214 -10.30 -27.12 7.80
N THR A 215 -9.35 -27.59 8.61
CA THR A 215 -7.94 -27.74 8.28
C THR A 215 -7.79 -28.79 7.17
N THR A 216 -8.38 -28.55 6.00
CA THR A 216 -7.92 -29.22 4.79
C THR A 216 -6.66 -28.48 4.37
N GLY A 217 -5.52 -29.09 4.72
CA GLY A 217 -4.20 -28.70 4.25
C GLY A 217 -4.16 -28.74 2.73
N ASN A 218 -4.58 -27.65 2.10
CA ASN A 218 -4.21 -27.35 0.72
C ASN A 218 -3.09 -26.29 0.79
N PRO A 219 -1.84 -26.64 0.45
CA PRO A 219 -0.71 -25.72 0.53
C PRO A 219 -0.78 -24.56 -0.47
N ASP A 220 -1.70 -24.61 -1.43
CA ASP A 220 -1.75 -23.68 -2.58
C ASP A 220 -2.87 -22.64 -2.50
N LYS A 221 -3.32 -22.24 -1.31
CA LYS A 221 -4.04 -20.96 -1.22
C LYS A 221 -3.02 -19.87 -1.49
N ILE A 222 -3.20 -19.13 -2.59
CA ILE A 222 -2.36 -17.99 -2.99
C ILE A 222 -2.44 -16.93 -1.88
N HIS A 223 -1.60 -17.09 -0.86
CA HIS A 223 -1.36 -16.08 0.15
C HIS A 223 -0.51 -15.01 -0.52
N MET A 224 -1.17 -14.01 -1.11
CA MET A 224 -0.55 -12.82 -1.73
C MET A 224 0.22 -11.93 -0.71
N ASP A 225 0.23 -12.32 0.56
CA ASP A 225 1.02 -11.71 1.62
C ASP A 225 1.86 -12.82 2.24
N ILE A 226 3.14 -12.55 2.48
CA ILE A 226 4.07 -13.50 3.12
C ILE A 226 3.47 -13.87 4.48
N GLY A 227 2.87 -15.05 4.55
CA GLY A 227 2.30 -15.61 5.76
C GLY A 227 3.42 -15.82 6.76
N GLY A 228 3.71 -14.81 7.57
CA GLY A 228 4.51 -15.02 8.76
C GLY A 228 3.75 -16.00 9.64
N ASN A 229 4.35 -17.15 9.93
CA ASN A 229 3.87 -18.10 10.92
C ASN A 229 3.90 -17.40 12.30
N PHE A 230 2.85 -16.62 12.59
CA PHE A 230 2.55 -16.12 13.93
C PHE A 230 1.89 -17.22 14.79
N GLU A 231 1.75 -18.45 14.27
CA GLU A 231 1.10 -19.56 14.96
C GLU A 231 1.81 -19.96 16.26
N ASP A 232 3.11 -19.67 16.39
CA ASP A 232 3.90 -19.99 17.60
C ASP A 232 4.14 -18.80 18.55
N LEU A 233 3.64 -17.60 18.25
CA LEU A 233 3.93 -16.39 19.05
C LEU A 233 2.70 -15.88 19.80
N SER A 234 2.83 -15.72 21.12
CA SER A 234 1.81 -15.10 21.98
C SER A 234 1.38 -13.74 21.43
N GLN A 235 0.07 -13.50 21.34
CA GLN A 235 -0.53 -12.25 20.83
C GLN A 235 0.03 -10.99 21.53
N ARG A 236 0.40 -11.11 22.81
CA ARG A 236 1.02 -10.02 23.58
C ARG A 236 2.40 -9.62 23.03
N THR A 237 3.21 -10.60 22.61
CA THR A 237 4.54 -10.35 22.04
C THR A 237 4.43 -9.63 20.69
N VAL A 238 3.44 -10.01 19.87
CA VAL A 238 3.21 -9.36 18.58
C VAL A 238 2.76 -7.91 18.79
N LEU A 239 1.80 -7.68 19.69
CA LEU A 239 1.33 -6.33 20.00
C LEU A 239 2.45 -5.45 20.55
N PHE A 240 3.26 -5.96 21.47
CA PHE A 240 4.38 -5.21 22.06
C PHE A 240 5.43 -4.81 21.00
N ARG A 241 5.80 -5.72 20.09
CA ARG A 241 6.70 -5.41 18.97
C ARG A 241 6.11 -4.38 18.02
N SER A 242 4.80 -4.48 17.71
CA SER A 242 4.11 -3.47 16.89
C SER A 242 4.11 -2.10 17.56
N VAL A 243 3.86 -2.03 18.88
CA VAL A 243 3.89 -0.77 19.63
C VAL A 243 5.29 -0.16 19.65
N ILE A 244 6.35 -0.96 19.85
CA ILE A 244 7.73 -0.48 19.76
C ILE A 244 8.00 0.09 18.37
N PHE A 245 7.60 -0.62 17.31
CA PHE A 245 7.77 -0.16 15.93
C PHE A 245 7.06 1.17 15.66
N PHE A 246 5.79 1.31 16.04
CA PHE A 246 5.07 2.58 15.92
C PHE A 246 5.65 3.68 16.80
N GLY A 247 6.18 3.33 17.97
CA GLY A 247 6.94 4.24 18.83
C GLY A 247 8.17 4.80 18.14
N TRP A 248 8.92 3.97 17.40
CA TRP A 248 10.05 4.44 16.57
C TRP A 248 9.60 5.34 15.42
N ILE A 249 8.49 5.04 14.75
CA ILE A 249 7.93 5.93 13.70
C ILE A 249 7.57 7.30 14.29
N LEU A 250 6.89 7.33 15.44
CA LEU A 250 6.56 8.58 16.14
C LEU A 250 7.81 9.32 16.59
N LEU A 251 8.81 8.60 17.10
CA LEU A 251 10.08 9.20 17.50
C LEU A 251 10.82 9.81 16.30
N PHE A 252 10.83 9.13 15.15
CA PHE A 252 11.38 9.67 13.90
C PHE A 252 10.64 10.95 13.49
N MET A 253 9.31 10.91 13.48
CA MET A 253 8.48 12.06 13.11
C MET A 253 8.66 13.25 14.08
N GLY A 254 8.73 12.99 15.39
CA GLY A 254 8.96 14.01 16.40
C GLY A 254 10.37 14.60 16.37
N SER A 255 11.40 13.77 16.18
CA SER A 255 12.77 14.27 16.00
C SER A 255 12.91 15.08 14.71
N MET A 256 12.31 14.64 13.61
CA MET A 256 12.25 15.40 12.37
C MET A 256 11.60 16.78 12.55
N ALA A 257 10.52 16.87 13.34
CA ALA A 257 9.88 18.16 13.67
C ALA A 257 10.75 19.08 14.53
N LEU A 258 11.54 18.51 15.44
CA LEU A 258 12.39 19.28 16.34
C LEU A 258 13.65 19.79 15.65
N ILE A 259 14.43 18.90 15.05
CA ILE A 259 15.80 19.18 14.57
C ILE A 259 15.96 19.13 13.06
N GLY A 260 14.92 18.75 12.30
CA GLY A 260 15.00 18.61 10.84
C GLY A 260 15.40 17.22 10.36
N LEU A 261 15.19 16.94 9.08
CA LEU A 261 15.32 15.58 8.51
C LEU A 261 16.77 15.09 8.44
N ILE A 262 17.70 15.89 7.91
CA ILE A 262 19.10 15.50 7.72
C ILE A 262 19.77 15.07 9.04
N PRO A 263 19.66 15.81 10.16
CA PRO A 263 20.24 15.38 11.44
C PRO A 263 19.43 14.28 12.13
N THR A 264 18.14 14.13 11.83
CA THR A 264 17.31 13.04 12.37
C THR A 264 17.73 11.67 11.84
N VAL A 265 18.10 11.57 10.56
CA VAL A 265 18.51 10.31 9.92
C VAL A 265 19.65 9.58 10.67
N PRO A 266 20.83 10.17 10.92
CA PRO A 266 21.91 9.49 11.60
C PRO A 266 21.58 9.18 13.07
N LEU A 267 20.84 10.06 13.74
CA LEU A 267 20.39 9.85 15.12
C LEU A 267 19.44 8.67 15.23
N PHE A 268 18.47 8.59 14.33
CA PHE A 268 17.50 7.51 14.29
C PHE A 268 18.14 6.17 13.93
N ILE A 269 18.98 6.13 12.89
CA ILE A 269 19.70 4.91 12.49
C ILE A 269 20.54 4.41 13.66
N THR A 270 21.28 5.31 14.32
CA THR A 270 22.12 4.94 15.46
C THR A 270 21.28 4.45 16.63
N GLY A 271 20.19 5.16 16.98
CA GLY A 271 19.29 4.76 18.06
C GLY A 271 18.65 3.40 17.81
N TYR A 272 18.08 3.20 16.62
CA TYR A 272 17.38 1.97 16.26
C TYR A 272 18.32 0.76 16.23
N MET A 273 19.46 0.87 15.55
CA MET A 273 20.42 -0.23 15.41
C MET A 273 21.10 -0.59 16.73
N ARG A 274 21.28 0.37 17.64
CA ARG A 274 21.92 0.12 18.95
C ARG A 274 20.96 -0.44 19.99
N LEU A 275 19.76 0.13 20.10
CA LEU A 275 18.79 -0.27 21.14
C LEU A 275 18.06 -1.56 20.78
N GLU A 276 17.53 -1.65 19.56
CA GLU A 276 16.73 -2.81 19.12
C GLU A 276 17.62 -3.88 18.48
N GLY A 277 18.60 -3.43 17.69
CA GLY A 277 19.44 -4.30 16.87
C GLY A 277 20.63 -4.94 17.56
N ARG A 278 21.17 -4.29 18.61
CA ARG A 278 22.47 -4.59 19.22
C ARG A 278 23.61 -4.76 18.19
N GLU A 279 23.53 -4.00 17.10
CA GLU A 279 24.50 -4.10 16.00
C GLU A 279 25.83 -3.40 16.35
N SER A 280 26.88 -3.78 15.62
CA SER A 280 28.22 -3.24 15.83
C SER A 280 28.29 -1.74 15.54
N TRP A 281 29.15 -1.02 16.27
CA TRP A 281 29.36 0.41 16.04
C TRP A 281 29.85 0.72 14.62
N LYS A 282 30.64 -0.18 14.02
CA LYS A 282 31.16 -0.01 12.65
C LYS A 282 30.05 -0.05 11.61
N THR A 283 29.18 -1.06 11.66
CA THR A 283 28.05 -1.20 10.72
C THR A 283 27.04 -0.07 10.91
N THR A 284 26.78 0.32 12.16
CA THR A 284 25.89 1.43 12.49
C THR A 284 26.40 2.76 11.94
N ALA A 285 27.68 3.10 12.21
CA ALA A 285 28.27 4.34 11.74
C ALA A 285 28.37 4.39 10.21
N MET A 286 28.76 3.29 9.57
CA MET A 286 28.84 3.20 8.10
C MET A 286 27.47 3.45 7.46
N LEU A 287 26.41 2.84 7.99
CA LEU A 287 25.06 2.96 7.46
C LEU A 287 24.45 4.34 7.77
N ALA A 288 24.68 4.89 8.97
CA ALA A 288 24.24 6.23 9.33
C ALA A 288 24.88 7.31 8.44
N VAL A 289 26.21 7.27 8.28
CA VAL A 289 26.94 8.23 7.43
C VAL A 289 26.54 8.03 5.97
N GLY A 290 26.51 6.79 5.48
CA GLY A 290 26.15 6.48 4.10
C GLY A 290 24.73 6.94 3.74
N MET A 291 23.75 6.69 4.61
CA MET A 291 22.37 7.12 4.39
C MET A 291 22.22 8.64 4.44
N THR A 292 22.90 9.30 5.39
CA THR A 292 22.86 10.77 5.51
C THR A 292 23.47 11.43 4.27
N LEU A 293 24.62 10.93 3.81
CA LEU A 293 25.28 11.42 2.60
C LEU A 293 24.43 11.16 1.36
N PHE A 294 23.80 9.98 1.26
CA PHE A 294 22.88 9.67 0.17
C PHE A 294 21.70 10.66 0.15
N ILE A 295 21.07 10.90 1.31
CA ILE A 295 19.92 11.81 1.37
C ILE A 295 20.34 13.23 1.00
N TYR A 296 21.47 13.69 1.50
CA TYR A 296 22.02 15.00 1.16
C TYR A 296 22.31 15.11 -0.35
N VAL A 297 23.04 14.16 -0.95
CA VAL A 297 23.39 14.26 -2.37
C VAL A 297 22.16 14.16 -3.28
N VAL A 298 21.24 13.23 -3.00
CA VAL A 298 20.10 12.98 -3.89
C VAL A 298 18.99 14.01 -3.68
N PHE A 299 18.56 14.25 -2.44
CA PHE A 299 17.39 15.08 -2.19
C PHE A 299 17.73 16.57 -2.04
N ASP A 300 18.87 16.91 -1.42
CA ASP A 300 19.29 18.32 -1.29
C ASP A 300 19.95 18.83 -2.56
N ARG A 301 20.96 18.12 -3.09
CA ARG A 301 21.75 18.62 -4.23
C ARG A 301 21.15 18.34 -5.59
N LEU A 302 20.61 17.13 -5.79
CA LEU A 302 20.13 16.72 -7.12
C LEU A 302 18.66 17.08 -7.34
N LEU A 303 17.82 16.94 -6.31
CA LEU A 303 16.38 17.25 -6.38
C LEU A 303 16.00 18.64 -5.83
N LEU A 304 16.92 19.35 -5.16
CA LEU A 304 16.72 20.71 -4.62
C LEU A 304 15.40 20.86 -3.85
N ILE A 305 15.15 19.90 -2.96
CA ILE A 305 13.90 19.83 -2.22
C ILE A 305 13.92 20.84 -1.07
N PRO A 306 12.96 21.78 -0.98
CA PRO A 306 12.77 22.59 0.20
C PRO A 306 12.25 21.70 1.34
N TRP A 307 13.09 21.56 2.36
CA TRP A 307 12.85 20.74 3.53
C TRP A 307 11.75 21.35 4.44
N PRO A 308 11.10 20.53 5.29
CA PRO A 308 10.18 21.07 6.28
C PRO A 308 10.96 21.93 7.28
N GLY A 309 10.40 23.08 7.64
CA GLY A 309 10.94 23.88 8.73
C GLY A 309 10.93 23.09 10.04
N SER A 310 12.04 23.15 10.77
CA SER A 310 12.14 22.56 12.11
C SER A 310 12.00 23.63 13.18
N PHE A 311 11.47 23.26 14.35
CA PHE A 311 11.36 24.18 15.47
C PHE A 311 12.73 24.76 15.88
N VAL A 312 13.82 23.99 15.74
CA VAL A 312 15.18 24.46 16.06
C VAL A 312 15.69 25.47 15.03
N GLY A 313 15.41 25.32 13.74
CA GLY A 313 15.79 26.33 12.74
C GLY A 313 14.92 27.59 12.78
N ASP A 314 13.72 27.53 13.35
CA ASP A 314 12.93 28.72 13.67
C ASP A 314 13.49 29.49 14.88
N TRP A 315 14.09 28.79 15.85
CA TRP A 315 14.72 29.40 17.02
C TRP A 315 16.14 29.90 16.77
N ILE A 316 16.89 29.27 15.86
CA ILE A 316 18.27 29.68 15.53
C ILE A 316 18.40 29.81 14.00
N PRO A 317 18.16 31.01 13.44
CA PRO A 317 18.24 31.26 12.00
C PRO A 317 19.64 30.97 11.41
N ALA A 318 20.71 31.04 12.21
CA ALA A 318 22.07 30.74 11.77
C ALA A 318 22.30 29.25 11.43
N LEU A 319 21.43 28.34 11.91
CA LEU A 319 21.49 26.92 11.59
C LEU A 319 20.81 26.58 10.25
N LYS A 320 19.86 27.42 9.78
CA LYS A 320 19.26 27.34 8.43
C LYS A 320 20.29 27.52 7.31
N ASP A 321 21.31 28.36 7.56
CA ASP A 321 22.39 28.61 6.59
C ASP A 321 23.40 27.45 6.51
N ILE A 322 23.49 26.59 7.53
CA ILE A 322 24.48 25.49 7.61
C ILE A 322 23.84 24.14 7.26
N ILE A 323 22.57 23.93 7.63
CA ILE A 323 21.83 22.70 7.38
C ILE A 323 20.51 23.08 6.68
N PRO A 324 20.37 22.79 5.37
CA PRO A 324 19.20 23.20 4.58
C PRO A 324 17.85 22.69 5.13
N SER A 325 17.89 21.68 6.00
CA SER A 325 16.72 21.04 6.59
C SER A 325 16.38 21.48 8.02
N MET A 326 17.07 22.47 8.59
CA MET A 326 16.73 23.02 9.91
C MET A 326 15.77 24.19 9.77
#